data_AF-A0A1C6RF76-F1
#
_entry.id   AF-A0A1C6RF76-F1
#
_cell.length_a   1.000
_cell.length_b   1.000
_cell.length_c   1.000
_cell.angle_alpha   90.00
_cell.angle_beta   90.00
_cell.angle_gamma   90.00
#
_symmetry.space_group_name_H-M   'P 1'
#
loop_
_entity.id
_entity.type
_entity.pdbx_description
1 polymer ?
#
loop_
_entity_poly.entity_id
_entity_poly.type
_entity_poly.pdbx_seq_one_letter_code
_entity_poly.pdbx_strand_id
1 'polypeptide(L)'
;MKIDDRVEALVRSVLDAAVHKDADRLAAATASLGDEATVTKAVELSLAVAAAVLFEVHEGMPSADQVTEISRTIAEQERWSGVRAAEVDALLRAITTGSPVAMGSGSASAAVPFVIAANLLAAASQPDEGEWWFNYLDKVEAAIEAAG
;
A
#
# COMPACT_ATOMS: atom_id res chain seq x y z
N MET A 1 -11.03 -3.53 11.78
CA MET A 1 -11.82 -3.13 10.58
C MET A 1 -12.30 -4.40 9.92
N LYS A 2 -13.59 -4.54 9.56
CA LYS A 2 -14.02 -5.72 8.80
C LYS A 2 -13.62 -5.59 7.33
N ILE A 3 -12.79 -6.50 6.86
CA ILE A 3 -12.37 -6.55 5.45
C ILE A 3 -13.47 -7.26 4.64
N ASP A 4 -13.79 -6.71 3.48
CA ASP A 4 -14.74 -7.29 2.53
C ASP A 4 -13.96 -8.23 1.59
N ASP A 5 -14.24 -9.53 1.64
CA ASP A 5 -13.53 -10.57 0.88
C ASP A 5 -13.42 -10.26 -0.62
N ARG A 6 -14.42 -9.58 -1.21
CA ARG A 6 -14.39 -9.20 -2.62
C ARG A 6 -13.40 -8.07 -2.86
N VAL A 7 -13.37 -7.07 -1.98
CA VAL A 7 -12.41 -5.97 -2.04
C VAL A 7 -11.00 -6.49 -1.80
N GLU A 8 -10.83 -7.37 -0.81
CA GLU A 8 -9.56 -8.01 -0.47
C GLU A 8 -8.95 -8.74 -1.68
N ALA A 9 -9.74 -9.58 -2.36
CA ALA A 9 -9.27 -10.29 -3.55
C ALA A 9 -8.84 -9.33 -4.68
N LEU A 10 -9.56 -8.22 -4.86
CA LEU A 10 -9.19 -7.19 -5.84
C LEU A 10 -7.89 -6.48 -5.44
N VAL A 11 -7.77 -6.06 -4.17
CA VAL A 11 -6.56 -5.43 -3.63
C VAL A 11 -5.36 -6.35 -3.79
N ARG A 12 -5.48 -7.63 -3.42
CA ARG A 12 -4.41 -8.62 -3.64
C ARG A 12 -3.97 -8.70 -5.10
N SER A 13 -4.91 -8.64 -6.05
CA SER A 13 -4.55 -8.63 -7.47
C SER A 13 -3.79 -7.37 -7.90
N VAL A 14 -4.14 -6.20 -7.35
CA VAL A 14 -3.44 -4.93 -7.64
C VAL A 14 -2.04 -4.94 -6.99
N LEU A 15 -1.94 -5.38 -5.74
CA LEU A 15 -0.67 -5.52 -5.02
C LEU A 15 0.26 -6.50 -5.72
N ASP A 16 -0.24 -7.66 -6.18
CA ASP A 16 0.56 -8.64 -6.89
C ASP A 16 1.17 -8.05 -8.18
N ALA A 17 0.39 -7.28 -8.94
CA ALA A 17 0.90 -6.59 -10.13
C ALA A 17 1.98 -5.55 -9.77
N ALA A 18 1.78 -4.80 -8.68
CA ALA A 18 2.73 -3.80 -8.20
C ALA A 18 4.03 -4.42 -7.68
N VAL A 19 3.97 -5.50 -6.88
CA VAL A 19 5.15 -6.24 -6.40
C VAL A 19 6.00 -6.75 -7.57
N HIS A 20 5.35 -7.23 -8.62
CA HIS A 20 6.03 -7.74 -9.83
C HIS A 20 6.46 -6.64 -10.82
N LYS A 21 6.18 -5.37 -10.52
CA LYS A 21 6.52 -4.21 -11.38
C LYS A 21 5.93 -4.30 -12.80
N ASP A 22 4.74 -4.87 -12.91
CA ASP A 22 4.03 -5.07 -14.19
C ASP A 22 3.03 -3.94 -14.41
N ALA A 23 3.41 -2.94 -15.22
CA ALA A 23 2.61 -1.74 -15.46
C ALA A 23 1.28 -2.03 -16.18
N ASP A 24 1.29 -2.95 -17.15
CA ASP A 24 0.08 -3.29 -17.90
C ASP A 24 -0.91 -4.03 -17.00
N ARG A 25 -0.40 -4.97 -16.19
CA ARG A 25 -1.22 -5.69 -15.22
C ARG A 25 -1.70 -4.79 -14.09
N LEU A 26 -0.88 -3.84 -13.63
CA LEU A 26 -1.27 -2.86 -12.62
C LEU A 26 -2.41 -1.98 -13.13
N ALA A 27 -2.31 -1.48 -14.36
CA ALA A 27 -3.36 -0.69 -14.98
C ALA A 27 -4.67 -1.49 -15.13
N ALA A 28 -4.59 -2.75 -15.60
CA ALA A 28 -5.75 -3.62 -15.76
C ALA A 28 -6.40 -3.99 -14.41
N ALA A 29 -5.60 -4.31 -13.40
CA ALA A 29 -6.09 -4.64 -12.06
C ALA A 29 -6.75 -3.43 -11.39
N THR A 30 -6.14 -2.24 -11.50
CA THR A 30 -6.71 -0.99 -10.97
C THR A 30 -8.03 -0.65 -11.67
N ALA A 31 -8.11 -0.84 -13.00
CA ALA A 31 -9.36 -0.65 -13.74
C ALA A 31 -10.46 -1.64 -13.32
N SER A 32 -10.08 -2.83 -12.86
CA SER A 32 -11.01 -3.88 -12.41
C SER A 32 -11.64 -3.60 -11.04
N LEU A 33 -11.14 -2.59 -10.30
CA LEU A 33 -11.80 -2.11 -9.09
C LEU A 33 -13.21 -1.57 -9.37
N GLY A 34 -13.46 -1.09 -10.59
CA GLY A 34 -14.81 -0.73 -11.04
C GLY A 34 -15.27 0.61 -10.49
N ASP A 35 -16.25 0.59 -9.59
CA ASP A 35 -16.90 1.80 -9.10
C ASP A 35 -16.10 2.56 -8.02
N GLU A 36 -16.45 3.82 -7.82
CA GLU A 36 -15.79 4.70 -6.85
C GLU A 36 -15.83 4.14 -5.43
N ALA A 37 -16.94 3.51 -5.03
CA ALA A 37 -17.08 2.92 -3.70
C ALA A 37 -16.09 1.77 -3.46
N THR A 38 -15.89 0.91 -4.47
CA THR A 38 -14.93 -0.19 -4.41
C THR A 38 -13.50 0.35 -4.43
N VAL A 39 -13.21 1.36 -5.24
CA VAL A 39 -11.91 2.05 -5.25
C VAL A 39 -11.60 2.65 -3.88
N THR A 40 -12.55 3.34 -3.25
CA THR A 40 -12.37 3.93 -1.91
C THR A 40 -12.02 2.86 -0.89
N LYS A 41 -12.80 1.76 -0.82
CA LYS A 41 -12.51 0.66 0.12
C LYS A 41 -11.16 -0.01 -0.15
N ALA A 42 -10.78 -0.18 -1.41
CA ALA A 42 -9.50 -0.77 -1.80
C ALA A 42 -8.31 0.13 -1.40
N VAL A 43 -8.47 1.44 -1.56
CA VAL A 43 -7.49 2.44 -1.09
C VAL A 43 -7.41 2.42 0.44
N GLU A 44 -8.53 2.44 1.15
CA GLU A 44 -8.58 2.37 2.61
C GLU A 44 -7.85 1.13 3.15
N LEU A 45 -8.12 -0.05 2.55
CA LEU A 45 -7.42 -1.28 2.91
C LEU A 45 -5.90 -1.17 2.66
N SER A 46 -5.49 -0.63 1.52
CA SER A 46 -4.06 -0.49 1.20
C SER A 46 -3.34 0.49 2.12
N LEU A 47 -4.01 1.57 2.53
CA LEU A 47 -3.48 2.51 3.52
C LEU A 47 -3.36 1.85 4.90
N ALA A 48 -4.35 1.04 5.30
CA ALA A 48 -4.31 0.29 6.56
C ALA A 48 -3.15 -0.74 6.56
N VAL A 49 -2.95 -1.45 5.45
CA VAL A 49 -1.81 -2.35 5.25
C VAL A 49 -0.49 -1.60 5.37
N ALA A 50 -0.32 -0.48 4.66
CA ALA A 50 0.89 0.33 4.73
C ALA A 50 1.16 0.83 6.16
N ALA A 51 0.13 1.29 6.87
CA ALA A 51 0.23 1.73 8.26
C ALA A 51 0.67 0.60 9.20
N ALA A 52 0.08 -0.58 9.05
CA ALA A 52 0.39 -1.75 9.87
C ALA A 52 1.84 -2.22 9.64
N VAL A 53 2.28 -2.32 8.38
CA VAL A 53 3.67 -2.71 8.04
C VAL A 53 4.67 -1.69 8.59
N LEU A 54 4.41 -0.38 8.43
CA LEU A 54 5.28 0.65 9.00
C LEU A 54 5.36 0.56 10.51
N PHE A 55 4.24 0.33 11.18
CA PHE A 55 4.20 0.18 12.63
C PHE A 55 5.01 -1.02 13.10
N GLU A 56 4.88 -2.17 12.42
CA GLU A 56 5.60 -3.40 12.79
C GLU A 56 7.11 -3.26 12.56
N VAL A 57 7.53 -2.80 11.37
CA VAL A 57 8.96 -2.66 11.01
C VAL A 57 9.70 -1.66 11.90
N HIS A 58 9.02 -0.62 12.38
CA HIS A 58 9.62 0.44 13.20
C HIS A 58 9.31 0.31 14.70
N GLU A 59 8.64 -0.77 15.14
CA GLU A 59 8.14 -0.95 16.52
C GLU A 59 7.31 0.26 17.02
N GLY A 60 6.57 0.89 16.10
CA GLY A 60 5.91 2.18 16.29
C GLY A 60 5.80 2.95 14.97
N MET A 61 5.17 4.12 14.98
CA MET A 61 5.15 4.98 13.78
C MET A 61 6.51 5.63 13.56
N PRO A 62 7.04 5.63 12.31
CA PRO A 62 8.32 6.27 12.03
C PRO A 62 8.27 7.78 12.26
N SER A 63 9.41 8.35 12.63
CA SER A 63 9.61 9.80 12.78
C SER A 63 9.55 10.54 11.43
N ALA A 64 9.41 11.86 11.45
CA ALA A 64 9.34 12.67 10.24
C ALA A 64 10.59 12.54 9.34
N ASP A 65 11.77 12.38 9.93
CA ASP A 65 13.02 12.17 9.19
C ASP A 65 13.05 10.78 8.54
N GLN A 66 12.59 9.76 9.26
CA GLN A 66 12.45 8.40 8.73
C GLN A 66 11.42 8.37 7.59
N VAL A 67 10.27 9.03 7.73
CA VAL A 67 9.26 9.15 6.66
C VAL A 67 9.88 9.79 5.42
N THR A 68 10.69 10.83 5.56
CA THR A 68 11.35 11.50 4.43
C THR A 68 12.30 10.54 3.69
N GLU A 69 13.09 9.76 4.43
CA GLU A 69 14.02 8.79 3.85
C GLU A 69 13.33 7.61 3.18
N ILE A 70 12.29 7.06 3.82
CA ILE A 70 11.44 6.00 3.26
C ILE A 70 10.80 6.50 1.97
N SER A 71 10.25 7.73 1.98
CA SER A 71 9.60 8.31 0.80
C SER A 71 10.55 8.41 -0.39
N ARG A 72 11.79 8.84 -0.15
CA ARG A 72 12.82 8.91 -1.20
C ARG A 72 13.18 7.53 -1.74
N THR A 73 13.32 6.55 -0.85
CA THR A 73 13.69 5.18 -1.21
C THR A 73 12.59 4.52 -2.07
N ILE A 74 11.35 4.59 -1.61
CA ILE A 74 10.18 4.07 -2.34
C ILE A 74 10.06 4.77 -3.69
N ALA A 75 10.16 6.10 -3.73
CA ALA A 75 10.04 6.85 -4.97
C ALA A 75 11.10 6.45 -6.02
N GLU A 76 12.33 6.13 -5.60
CA GLU A 76 13.37 5.63 -6.50
C GLU A 76 13.11 4.19 -6.96
N GLN A 77 12.69 3.31 -6.04
CA GLN A 77 12.40 1.90 -6.34
C GLN A 77 11.18 1.71 -7.24
N GLU A 78 10.21 2.62 -7.12
CA GLU A 78 8.90 2.56 -7.78
C GLU A 78 8.76 3.53 -8.96
N ARG A 79 9.86 4.11 -9.45
CA ARG A 79 9.87 5.03 -10.62
C ARG A 79 9.18 4.46 -11.87
N TRP A 80 9.17 3.14 -12.02
CA TRP A 80 8.53 2.44 -13.13
C TRP A 80 7.01 2.68 -13.19
N SER A 81 6.37 2.91 -12.04
CA SER A 81 4.92 3.13 -11.92
C SER A 81 4.50 4.57 -12.20
N GLY A 82 5.47 5.50 -12.31
CA GLY A 82 5.22 6.93 -12.46
C GLY A 82 4.90 7.68 -11.16
N VAL A 83 4.90 6.99 -10.01
CA VAL A 83 4.73 7.62 -8.68
C VAL A 83 5.88 8.60 -8.40
N ARG A 84 5.55 9.80 -7.92
CA ARG A 84 6.53 10.85 -7.61
C ARG A 84 6.84 10.89 -6.11
N ALA A 85 8.07 11.30 -5.77
CA ALA A 85 8.50 11.43 -4.37
C ALA A 85 7.58 12.30 -3.50
N ALA A 86 7.02 13.38 -4.05
CA ALA A 86 6.09 14.23 -3.33
C ALA A 86 4.74 13.53 -3.01
N GLU A 87 4.30 12.60 -3.87
CA GLU A 87 3.07 11.82 -3.65
C GLU A 87 3.29 10.77 -2.57
N VAL A 88 4.47 10.12 -2.58
CA VAL A 88 4.86 9.18 -1.53
C VAL A 88 4.96 9.88 -0.18
N ASP A 89 5.70 11.00 -0.10
CA ASP A 89 5.89 11.75 1.15
C ASP A 89 4.56 12.27 1.71
N ALA A 90 3.69 12.83 0.86
CA ALA A 90 2.38 13.29 1.29
C ALA A 90 1.53 12.14 1.87
N LEU A 91 1.54 10.96 1.22
CA LEU A 91 0.77 9.82 1.66
C LEU A 91 1.34 9.21 2.95
N LEU A 92 2.65 9.02 3.05
CA LEU A 92 3.28 8.48 4.27
C LEU A 92 3.11 9.43 5.47
N ARG A 93 3.19 10.75 5.27
CA ARG A 93 2.87 11.72 6.31
C ARG A 93 1.41 11.65 6.74
N ALA A 94 0.48 11.51 5.79
CA ALA A 94 -0.93 11.36 6.11
C ALA A 94 -1.20 10.10 6.95
N ILE A 95 -0.62 8.95 6.57
CA ILE A 95 -0.68 7.71 7.34
C ILE A 95 -0.17 7.90 8.77
N THR A 96 1.06 8.41 8.90
CA THR A 96 1.75 8.51 10.20
C THR A 96 1.15 9.54 11.15
N THR A 97 0.44 10.54 10.63
CA THR A 97 -0.25 11.56 11.43
C THR A 97 -1.74 11.31 11.61
N GLY A 98 -2.29 10.26 10.98
CA GLY A 98 -3.73 10.02 10.96
C GLY A 98 -4.52 11.10 10.21
N SER A 99 -3.86 11.86 9.32
CA SER A 99 -4.52 12.89 8.52
C SER A 99 -5.27 12.27 7.35
N PRO A 100 -6.41 12.85 6.93
CA PRO A 100 -7.11 12.41 5.73
C PRO A 100 -6.19 12.48 4.50
N VAL A 101 -6.13 11.40 3.72
CA VAL A 101 -5.41 11.38 2.45
C VAL A 101 -6.27 12.08 1.40
N ALA A 102 -5.83 13.25 0.93
CA ALA A 102 -6.45 13.92 -0.20
C ALA A 102 -6.08 13.21 -1.51
N MET A 103 -6.83 12.18 -1.87
CA MET A 103 -6.67 11.49 -3.15
C MET A 103 -7.20 12.42 -4.25
N GLY A 104 -6.36 12.76 -5.23
CA GLY A 104 -6.81 13.50 -6.41
C GLY A 104 -7.85 12.69 -7.17
N SER A 105 -8.84 13.36 -7.78
CA SER A 105 -9.84 12.70 -8.62
C SER A 105 -9.21 12.19 -9.93
N GLY A 106 -8.72 10.95 -9.93
CA GLY A 106 -8.19 10.28 -11.12
C GLY A 106 -7.59 8.91 -10.83
N SER A 107 -7.77 7.96 -11.76
CA SER A 107 -7.28 6.57 -11.65
C SER A 107 -5.76 6.46 -11.46
N ALA A 108 -4.98 7.38 -12.03
CA ALA A 108 -3.54 7.45 -11.82
C ALA A 108 -3.17 7.82 -10.36
N SER A 109 -3.98 8.66 -9.69
CA SER A 109 -3.80 8.97 -8.27
C SER A 109 -4.23 7.80 -7.37
N ALA A 110 -5.13 6.94 -7.84
CA ALA A 110 -5.59 5.76 -7.13
C ALA A 110 -4.53 4.65 -7.07
N ALA A 111 -3.56 4.62 -8.00
CA ALA A 111 -2.49 3.62 -8.02
C ALA A 111 -1.46 3.80 -6.88
N VAL A 112 -1.25 5.04 -6.43
CA VAL A 112 -0.18 5.42 -5.48
C VAL A 112 -0.24 4.61 -4.17
N PRO A 113 -1.40 4.50 -3.47
CA PRO A 113 -1.48 3.72 -2.23
C PRO A 113 -1.13 2.24 -2.44
N PHE A 114 -1.54 1.64 -3.56
CA PHE A 114 -1.25 0.23 -3.86
C PHE A 114 0.23 0.00 -4.10
N VAL A 115 0.88 0.87 -4.88
CA VAL A 115 2.32 0.78 -5.15
C VAL A 115 3.13 0.92 -3.85
N ILE A 116 2.76 1.86 -2.99
CA ILE A 116 3.45 2.07 -1.71
C ILE A 116 3.24 0.86 -0.78
N ALA A 117 2.01 0.36 -0.65
CA ALA A 117 1.73 -0.82 0.16
C ALA A 117 2.47 -2.07 -0.36
N ALA A 118 2.48 -2.29 -1.67
CA ALA A 118 3.20 -3.39 -2.30
C ALA A 118 4.72 -3.32 -2.05
N ASN A 119 5.31 -2.12 -2.17
CA ASN A 119 6.72 -1.92 -1.86
C ASN A 119 7.04 -2.22 -0.39
N LEU A 120 6.24 -1.68 0.54
CA LEU A 120 6.41 -1.90 1.98
C LEU A 120 6.29 -3.39 2.33
N LEU A 121 5.28 -4.09 1.79
CA LEU A 121 5.11 -5.54 1.98
C LEU A 121 6.32 -6.32 1.46
N ALA A 122 6.77 -6.02 0.24
CA ALA A 122 7.90 -6.71 -0.36
C ALA A 122 9.21 -6.45 0.43
N ALA A 123 9.41 -5.23 0.92
CA ALA A 123 10.59 -4.84 1.69
C ALA A 123 10.59 -5.43 3.11
N ALA A 124 9.42 -5.55 3.74
CA ALA A 124 9.26 -6.13 5.07
C ALA A 124 9.25 -7.66 5.06
N SER A 125 8.80 -8.28 3.97
CA SER A 125 8.78 -9.73 3.85
C SER A 125 10.19 -10.32 3.98
N GLN A 126 10.30 -11.45 4.69
CA GLN A 126 11.55 -12.17 4.90
C GLN A 126 11.57 -13.46 4.04
N PRO A 127 11.78 -13.36 2.71
CA PRO A 127 11.66 -14.52 1.82
C PRO A 127 12.69 -15.62 2.14
N ASP A 128 13.86 -15.25 2.65
CA ASP A 128 14.89 -16.19 3.12
C ASP A 128 14.45 -17.00 4.36
N GLU A 129 13.50 -16.47 5.13
CA GLU A 129 12.85 -17.16 6.25
C GLU A 129 11.54 -17.86 5.82
N GLY A 130 11.28 -17.92 4.51
CA GLY A 130 10.08 -18.52 3.92
C GLY A 130 8.85 -17.61 3.92
N GLU A 131 9.00 -16.36 4.37
CA GLU A 131 7.92 -15.38 4.39
C GLU A 131 7.91 -14.55 3.11
N TRP A 132 7.02 -14.91 2.20
CA TRP A 132 6.73 -14.14 1.01
C TRP A 132 5.72 -13.03 1.31
N TRP A 133 5.73 -11.96 0.52
CA TRP A 133 4.84 -10.80 0.69
C TRP A 133 3.36 -11.17 0.87
N PHE A 134 2.86 -12.24 0.21
CA PHE A 134 1.46 -12.65 0.32
C PHE A 134 1.15 -13.34 1.65
N ASN A 135 2.06 -14.17 2.18
CA ASN A 135 1.92 -14.76 3.52
C ASN A 135 2.02 -13.67 4.61
N TYR A 136 2.87 -12.68 4.39
CA TYR A 136 3.00 -11.54 5.29
C TYR A 136 1.74 -10.65 5.25
N LEU A 137 1.19 -10.41 4.05
CA LEU A 137 -0.08 -9.69 3.89
C LEU A 137 -1.21 -10.38 4.67
N ASP A 138 -1.33 -11.72 4.62
CA ASP A 138 -2.34 -12.44 5.39
C ASP A 138 -2.23 -12.18 6.91
N LYS A 139 -1.00 -12.10 7.44
CA LYS A 139 -0.77 -11.75 8.86
C LYS A 139 -1.19 -10.32 9.16
N VAL A 140 -0.83 -9.39 8.28
CA VAL A 140 -1.17 -7.96 8.40
C VAL A 140 -2.68 -7.76 8.35
N GLU A 141 -3.38 -8.39 7.42
CA GLU A 141 -4.84 -8.31 7.29
C GLU A 141 -5.54 -8.90 8.52
N ALA A 142 -5.07 -10.05 9.03
CA ALA A 142 -5.60 -10.62 10.27
C ALA A 142 -5.41 -9.68 11.48
N ALA A 143 -4.27 -9.00 11.58
CA ALA A 143 -4.02 -8.01 12.65
C ALA A 143 -4.93 -6.78 12.51
N ILE A 144 -5.16 -6.30 11.29
CA ILE A 144 -6.09 -5.20 10.98
C ILE A 144 -7.54 -5.55 11.35
N GLU A 145 -7.97 -6.78 11.09
CA GLU A 145 -9.28 -7.27 11.51
C GLU A 145 -9.38 -7.37 13.04
N ALA A 146 -8.34 -7.89 13.70
CA ALA A 146 -8.32 -8.03 15.17
C ALA A 146 -8.32 -6.68 15.92
N ALA A 147 -7.74 -5.63 15.33
CA ALA A 147 -7.65 -4.30 15.93
C ALA A 147 -8.96 -3.48 15.85
N GLY A 148 -10.02 -3.96 15.17
CA GLY A 148 -11.29 -3.22 15.09
C GLY A 148 -12.53 -4.05 14.83
#